data_AF-A0A7T6VHM9-F1
#
_entry.id   AF-A0A7T6VHM9-F1
#
_cell.length_a   1.000
_cell.length_b   1.000
_cell.length_c   1.000
_cell.angle_alpha   90.00
_cell.angle_beta   90.00
_cell.angle_gamma   90.00
#
_symmetry.space_group_name_H-M   'P 1'
#
loop_
_entity.id
_entity.type
_entity.pdbx_description
1 polymer ?
#
loop_
_entity_poly.entity_id
_entity_poly.type
_entity_poly.pdbx_seq_one_letter_code
_entity_poly.pdbx_strand_id
1 'polypeptide(L)'
;MSMFAVNGVRIDPLSARVTHVRWAAVNPADRSWAATPSEAAVAEVAHALAAGNDVHAVFDEVDATAVGPKLKRVLYRDASEGIELDVDVTNESRTLRDLPQI
;
A
#
# COMPACT_ATOMS: atom_id res chain seq x y z
N MET A 1 12.12 -12.91 1.70
CA MET A 1 11.19 -12.05 0.96
C MET A 1 9.83 -12.21 1.62
N SER A 2 9.32 -11.16 2.23
CA SER A 2 8.04 -11.17 2.93
C SER A 2 6.97 -10.48 2.09
N MET A 3 5.71 -10.86 2.30
CA MET A 3 4.56 -10.22 1.64
C MET A 3 3.81 -9.38 2.67
N PHE A 4 3.48 -8.15 2.29
CA PHE A 4 2.69 -7.23 3.09
C PHE A 4 1.47 -6.75 2.29
N ALA A 5 0.42 -6.38 3.01
CA ALA A 5 -0.77 -5.79 2.43
C ALA A 5 -1.10 -4.46 3.13
N VAL A 6 -1.52 -3.48 2.33
CA VAL A 6 -2.01 -2.17 2.75
C VAL A 6 -3.52 -2.14 2.56
N ASN A 7 -4.30 -1.90 3.62
CA ASN A 7 -5.76 -1.86 3.58
C ASN A 7 -6.35 -0.52 4.07
N GLY A 8 -5.53 0.52 4.10
CA GLY A 8 -5.95 1.86 4.48
C GLY A 8 -4.81 2.85 4.30
N VAL A 9 -5.14 4.10 4.05
CA VAL A 9 -4.16 5.17 3.90
C VAL A 9 -4.61 6.43 4.60
N ARG A 10 -3.66 7.23 5.06
CA ARG A 10 -3.91 8.60 5.50
C ARG A 10 -3.40 9.56 4.45
N ILE A 11 -4.30 10.34 3.88
CA ILE A 11 -3.95 11.38 2.92
C ILE A 11 -3.92 12.71 3.64
N ASP A 12 -2.80 13.41 3.55
CA ASP A 12 -2.70 14.78 4.03
C ASP A 12 -3.55 15.71 3.14
N PRO A 13 -4.51 16.46 3.70
CA PRO A 13 -5.45 17.26 2.91
C PRO A 13 -4.80 18.48 2.25
N LEU A 14 -3.64 18.94 2.73
CA LEU A 14 -2.94 20.11 2.21
C LEU A 14 -2.07 19.76 1.00
N SER A 15 -1.32 18.68 1.11
CA SER A 15 -0.38 18.21 0.10
C SER A 15 -0.97 17.17 -0.85
N ALA A 16 -2.15 16.63 -0.54
CA ALA A 16 -2.81 15.56 -1.27
C ALA A 16 -1.96 14.27 -1.38
N ARG A 17 -1.00 14.08 -0.46
CA ARG A 17 -0.05 12.95 -0.43
C ARG A 17 -0.43 11.93 0.63
N VAL A 18 -0.14 10.66 0.36
CA VAL A 18 -0.22 9.62 1.39
C VAL A 18 0.92 9.84 2.38
N THR A 19 0.59 9.96 3.66
CA THR A 19 1.59 10.14 4.74
C THR A 19 1.75 8.88 5.57
N HIS A 20 0.65 8.16 5.79
CA HIS A 20 0.63 6.92 6.56
C HIS A 20 -0.18 5.86 5.82
N VAL A 21 0.08 4.61 6.15
CA VAL A 21 -0.67 3.46 5.69
C VAL A 21 -1.09 2.61 6.88
N ARG A 22 -2.19 1.89 6.73
CA ARG A 22 -2.51 0.73 7.57
C ARG A 22 -2.08 -0.51 6.82
N TRP A 23 -1.13 -1.25 7.39
CA TRP A 23 -0.52 -2.40 6.73
C TRP A 23 -0.09 -3.48 7.72
N ALA A 24 0.06 -4.71 7.23
CA ALA A 24 0.61 -5.83 7.98
C ALA A 24 1.15 -6.92 7.04
N ALA A 25 1.93 -7.84 7.61
CA ALA A 25 2.37 -9.03 6.91
C ALA A 25 1.17 -9.92 6.55
N VAL A 26 1.24 -10.55 5.39
CA VAL A 26 0.27 -11.54 4.91
C VAL A 26 0.96 -12.85 4.58
N ASN A 27 0.25 -13.96 4.74
CA ASN A 27 0.72 -15.27 4.31
C ASN A 27 0.70 -15.33 2.77
N PRO A 28 1.84 -15.56 2.10
CA PRO A 28 1.88 -15.58 0.64
C PRO A 28 1.09 -16.75 0.01
N ALA A 29 0.81 -17.82 0.77
CA ALA A 29 0.12 -19.00 0.26
C ALA A 29 -1.40 -18.79 0.11
N ASP A 30 -2.02 -18.17 1.10
CA ASP A 30 -3.49 -18.01 1.19
C ASP A 30 -3.94 -16.54 1.24
N ARG A 31 -2.98 -15.60 1.26
CA ARG A 31 -3.20 -14.14 1.33
C ARG A 31 -3.93 -13.67 2.58
N SER A 32 -3.99 -14.50 3.62
CA SER A 32 -4.55 -14.12 4.92
C SER A 32 -3.59 -13.20 5.69
N TRP A 33 -4.15 -12.39 6.58
CA TRP A 33 -3.37 -11.55 7.49
C TRP A 33 -2.55 -12.42 8.44
N ALA A 34 -1.22 -12.34 8.34
CA ALA A 34 -0.30 -13.01 9.26
C ALA A 34 -0.08 -12.19 10.55
N ALA A 35 -0.43 -10.90 10.52
CA ALA A 35 -0.41 -10.00 11.66
C ALA A 35 -1.60 -9.02 11.59
N THR A 36 -1.96 -8.44 12.74
CA THR A 36 -2.97 -7.38 12.79
C THR A 36 -2.47 -6.13 12.06
N PRO A 37 -3.23 -5.56 11.10
CA PRO A 37 -2.88 -4.32 10.43
C PRO A 37 -2.65 -3.17 11.41
N SER A 38 -1.52 -2.48 11.26
CA SER A 38 -1.14 -1.33 12.08
C SER A 38 -0.82 -0.12 11.23
N GLU A 39 -0.99 1.07 11.78
CA GLU A 39 -0.58 2.31 11.13
C GLU A 39 0.93 2.47 11.14
N ALA A 40 1.49 2.86 10.00
CA ALA A 40 2.91 3.19 9.86
C ALA A 40 3.10 4.33 8.85
N ALA A 41 4.23 5.02 8.95
CA ALA A 41 4.61 6.03 7.98
C ALA A 41 4.90 5.39 6.60
N VAL A 42 4.68 6.14 5.53
CA VAL A 42 5.01 5.69 4.16
C VAL A 42 6.49 5.30 4.00
N ALA A 43 7.38 5.93 4.77
CA ALA A 43 8.80 5.60 4.78
C ALA A 43 9.07 4.13 5.16
N GLU A 44 8.28 3.55 6.08
CA GLU A 44 8.43 2.14 6.47
C GLU A 44 8.08 1.20 5.31
N VAL A 45 7.05 1.55 4.54
CA VAL A 45 6.65 0.79 3.34
C VAL A 45 7.71 0.93 2.24
N ALA A 46 8.20 2.16 2.03
CA ALA A 46 9.26 2.44 1.07
C ALA A 46 10.54 1.65 1.41
N HIS A 47 10.89 1.57 2.69
CA HIS A 47 12.00 0.77 3.18
C HIS A 47 11.76 -0.74 2.97
N ALA A 48 10.55 -1.24 3.23
CA ALA A 48 10.20 -2.64 2.97
C ALA A 48 10.31 -3.00 1.49
N LEU A 49 9.84 -2.13 0.59
CA LEU A 49 9.99 -2.28 -0.86
C LEU A 49 11.47 -2.25 -1.27
N ALA A 50 12.26 -1.33 -0.71
CA ALA A 50 13.70 -1.24 -0.97
C ALA A 50 14.48 -2.47 -0.47
N ALA A 51 14.01 -3.12 0.60
CA ALA A 51 14.55 -4.39 1.08
C ALA A 51 14.13 -5.60 0.23
N GLY A 52 13.37 -5.39 -0.84
CA GLY A 52 12.91 -6.42 -1.75
C GLY A 52 11.68 -7.18 -1.27
N ASN A 53 10.89 -6.63 -0.36
CA ASN A 53 9.60 -7.22 0.03
C ASN A 53 8.50 -6.86 -0.97
N ASP A 54 7.50 -7.72 -1.08
CA ASP A 54 6.30 -7.46 -1.87
C ASP A 54 5.27 -6.74 -1.00
N VAL A 55 4.82 -5.58 -1.44
CA VAL A 55 3.72 -4.85 -0.79
C VAL A 55 2.58 -4.73 -1.78
N HIS A 56 1.37 -5.07 -1.36
CA HIS A 56 0.17 -5.02 -2.20
C HIS A 56 -0.91 -4.13 -1.58
N ALA A 57 -1.71 -3.48 -2.41
CA ALA A 57 -2.92 -2.80 -1.93
C ALA A 57 -4.04 -3.82 -1.79
N VAL A 58 -4.85 -3.70 -0.77
CA VAL A 58 -6.04 -4.52 -0.53
C VAL A 58 -7.23 -3.59 -0.50
N PHE A 59 -8.11 -3.72 -1.48
CA PHE A 59 -9.37 -3.00 -1.50
C PHE A 59 -10.41 -3.88 -0.82
N ASP A 60 -11.12 -3.33 0.16
CA ASP A 60 -12.31 -3.97 0.70
C ASP A 60 -13.36 -4.02 -0.41
N GLU A 61 -13.56 -5.21 -1.00
CA GLU A 61 -14.71 -5.49 -1.86
C GLU A 61 -15.79 -6.20 -1.03
N VAL A 62 -17.04 -6.00 -1.43
CA VAL A 62 -18.25 -6.38 -0.69
C VAL A 62 -18.29 -7.87 -0.28
N ASP A 63 -17.55 -8.75 -0.97
CA ASP A 63 -17.56 -10.20 -0.74
C ASP A 63 -16.18 -10.85 -0.57
N ALA A 64 -15.06 -10.11 -0.69
CA ALA A 64 -13.72 -10.66 -0.51
C ALA A 64 -12.62 -9.60 -0.35
N THR A 65 -11.56 -9.97 0.37
CA THR A 65 -10.29 -9.25 0.38
C THR A 65 -9.56 -9.49 -0.94
N ALA A 66 -9.83 -8.68 -1.96
CA ALA A 66 -9.11 -8.74 -3.22
C ALA A 66 -7.70 -8.14 -3.02
N VAL A 67 -6.66 -8.97 -3.07
CA VAL A 67 -5.27 -8.48 -3.18
C VAL A 67 -5.13 -7.78 -4.52
N GLY A 68 -5.07 -6.46 -4.45
CA GLY A 68 -4.88 -5.55 -5.57
C GLY A 68 -3.43 -5.49 -6.06
N PRO A 69 -3.11 -4.48 -6.88
CA PRO A 69 -1.81 -4.36 -7.51
C PRO A 69 -0.70 -4.18 -6.48
N LYS A 70 0.51 -4.53 -6.90
CA LYS A 70 1.72 -4.27 -6.11
C LYS A 70 1.87 -2.76 -5.89
N LEU A 71 2.54 -2.38 -4.82
CA LEU A 71 3.00 -1.01 -4.62
C LEU A 71 4.42 -0.90 -5.14
N LYS A 72 4.73 0.27 -5.68
CA LYS A 72 6.10 0.69 -5.98
C LYS A 72 6.45 1.92 -5.16
N ARG A 73 7.74 2.02 -4.85
CA ARG A 73 8.30 3.23 -4.24
C ARG A 73 8.47 4.29 -5.31
N VAL A 74 8.09 5.52 -4.98
CA VAL A 74 8.36 6.71 -5.81
C VAL A 74 9.17 7.72 -5.03
N LEU A 75 10.07 8.41 -5.72
CA LEU A 75 10.80 9.55 -5.19
C LEU A 75 10.20 10.80 -5.82
N TYR A 76 9.68 11.68 -4.98
CA TYR A 76 9.14 12.95 -5.44
C TYR A 76 10.25 13.96 -5.69
N ARG A 77 9.92 15.05 -6.42
CA ARG A 77 10.88 16.11 -6.75
C ARG A 77 11.49 16.79 -5.53
N ASP A 78 10.76 16.81 -4.41
CA ASP A 78 11.18 17.33 -3.12
C ASP A 78 12.05 16.34 -2.30
N ALA A 79 12.52 15.26 -2.93
CA ALA A 79 13.28 14.16 -2.32
C ALA A 79 12.52 13.35 -1.24
N SER A 80 11.25 13.68 -1.00
CA SER A 80 10.35 12.88 -0.18
C SER A 80 10.06 11.51 -0.82
N GLU A 81 10.04 10.46 -0.01
CA GLU A 81 9.64 9.12 -0.43
C GLU A 81 8.11 8.98 -0.42
N GLY A 82 7.60 8.29 -1.44
CA GLY A 82 6.19 7.99 -1.62
C GLY A 82 5.97 6.54 -2.04
N ILE A 83 4.69 6.18 -2.09
CA ILE A 83 4.22 4.91 -2.64
C ILE A 83 3.14 5.18 -3.68
N GLU A 84 3.13 4.35 -4.72
CA GLU A 84 2.09 4.34 -5.75
C GLU A 84 1.71 2.90 -6.07
N LEU A 85 0.55 2.70 -6.67
CA LEU A 85 0.22 1.41 -7.24
C LEU A 85 1.08 1.17 -8.48
N ASP A 86 1.67 -0.01 -8.54
CA ASP A 86 2.31 -0.55 -9.72
C ASP A 86 1.25 -1.17 -10.63
N VAL A 87 0.42 -0.29 -11.20
CA VAL A 87 -0.52 -0.64 -12.25
C VAL A 87 0.12 -0.38 -13.60
N ASP A 88 0.10 -1.38 -14.47
CA ASP A 88 0.29 -1.17 -15.90
C ASP A 88 -0.81 -0.24 -16.42
N VAL A 89 -0.48 0.54 -17.46
CA VAL A 89 -1.30 1.60 -18.12
C VAL A 89 -2.71 1.13 -18.57
N THR A 90 -3.05 -0.15 -18.38
CA THR A 90 -4.32 -0.76 -18.75
C THR A 90 -5.34 -0.90 -17.61
N ASN A 91 -4.97 -0.62 -16.35
CA ASN A 91 -5.86 -0.73 -15.17
C ASN A 91 -6.08 0.64 -14.47
N GLU A 92 -6.55 1.62 -15.23
CA GLU A 92 -6.53 3.05 -14.89
C GLU A 92 -7.55 3.52 -13.84
N SER A 93 -8.26 2.62 -13.15
CA SER A 93 -9.45 3.00 -12.37
C SER A 93 -9.29 2.97 -10.84
N ARG A 94 -8.20 2.42 -10.28
CA ARG A 94 -7.98 2.40 -8.83
C ARG A 94 -6.65 3.05 -8.44
N THR A 95 -6.70 3.82 -7.38
CA THR A 95 -5.60 4.57 -6.78
C THR A 95 -5.51 4.26 -5.29
N LEU A 96 -4.39 4.60 -4.65
CA LEU A 96 -4.29 4.53 -3.18
C LEU A 96 -5.36 5.36 -2.48
N ARG A 97 -5.95 6.36 -3.14
CA ARG A 97 -7.01 7.21 -2.58
C ARG A 97 -8.35 6.49 -2.44
N ASP A 98 -8.53 5.39 -3.17
CA ASP A 98 -9.72 4.55 -3.10
C ASP A 98 -9.67 3.56 -1.92
N LEU A 99 -8.54 3.52 -1.20
CA LEU A 99 -8.44 2.77 0.05
C LEU A 99 -9.15 3.54 1.19
N PRO A 100 -9.67 2.81 2.20
CA PRO A 100 -10.23 3.42 3.39
C PRO A 100 -9.28 4.45 4.02
N GLN A 101 -9.82 5.62 4.38
CA GLN A 101 -9.07 6.65 5.11
C GLN A 101 -8.92 6.25 6.58
N ILE A 102 -7.73 6.49 7.13
CA ILE A 102 -7.36 6.23 8.54
C ILE A 102 -6.78 7.47 9.22
#